data_AF-Q385P7-F1
#
_entry.id   AF-Q385P7-F1
#
_cell.length_a   1.000
_cell.length_b   1.000
_cell.length_c   1.000
_cell.angle_alpha   90.00
_cell.angle_beta   90.00
_cell.angle_gamma   90.00
#
_symmetry.space_group_name_H-M   'P 1'
#
loop_
_entity.id
_entity.type
_entity.pdbx_description
1 polymer ?
#
loop_
_entity_poly.entity_id
_entity_poly.type
_entity_poly.pdbx_seq_one_letter_code
_entity_poly.pdbx_strand_id
1 'polypeptide(L)'
;MAELREGLHPQTQECSGTKSETDADENFEAMRHAALSMFKQRTKDLTMVSALTAEADQVEQLNTQVQSTIQKLQEQKASLEAQIEAEERRVKQWEAQLREVHGMLAQMKEDQTMFAGTQRSSEKIVLTLQHFVSQYTEKGGDVSRLLDRAQEATGGRTPNEWRGAANDLRRRGVVLREHIEQIEKQQIVPQALMDLIIEWTKGGWKTSPDYSPALCVCEQLVFYDPEQDVRELVASRLRWDAAKSRTINASTEGAETLVDDAIRELDELLEAVAAVERECEDAGLCCTSTLKDSLNGVKEQWLNVPQSRQLLIDGVRLTEVWKKQLEEHVLVSNLVSERVGTLSSHIDEAESNFQHEKKNSESSREMCNNLQLSWTKALNLVLMHERNIAIREVAIWTVEAESQKLQTKLESILALTDARWGAIQAQVIQLCAAVAAGKQEAAAAQLLLEGTAKDCKSVSENLSELQDTCTKFEAELRHECEMIPGRLPICFTTEPPQSEEETSQTEEEEENLIPETTTRQDVLDELLKFPVGSDVGFTASALGTGLTSTGLEVELLRCVAQCVIAMKKQGLDVEEKYRAWKCRMDEELAAANAD
;
A
#
# COMPACT_ATOMS: atom_id res chain seq x y z
N MET A 1 36.29 -16.01 -19.97
CA MET A 1 36.68 -17.41 -19.68
C MET A 1 36.27 -18.24 -20.89
N ALA A 2 37.22 -18.93 -21.53
CA ALA A 2 36.97 -19.66 -22.79
C ALA A 2 37.56 -21.07 -22.69
N GLU A 3 36.90 -21.93 -21.93
CA GLU A 3 37.37 -23.28 -21.59
C GLU A 3 36.28 -24.32 -21.87
N LEU A 4 36.14 -24.65 -23.16
CA LEU A 4 35.51 -25.90 -23.63
C LEU A 4 36.55 -26.65 -24.47
N ARG A 5 37.48 -27.30 -23.77
CA ARG A 5 38.56 -28.11 -24.32
C ARG A 5 38.66 -29.43 -23.55
N GLU A 6 37.78 -30.38 -23.87
CA GLU A 6 37.86 -31.81 -23.55
C GLU A 6 36.58 -32.48 -24.10
N GLY A 7 36.62 -33.45 -25.02
CA GLY A 7 37.72 -33.78 -25.91
C GLY A 7 38.62 -34.94 -25.50
N LEU A 8 38.07 -36.12 -25.20
CA LEU A 8 38.81 -37.40 -25.27
C LEU A 8 37.89 -38.64 -25.30
N HIS A 9 37.72 -39.21 -26.50
CA HIS A 9 37.49 -40.66 -26.76
C HIS A 9 36.13 -41.28 -26.30
N PRO A 10 35.69 -42.43 -26.85
CA PRO A 10 36.47 -43.46 -27.54
C PRO A 10 36.07 -43.80 -29.01
N GLN A 11 37.04 -44.34 -29.75
CA GLN A 11 36.84 -45.26 -30.87
C GLN A 11 36.54 -46.67 -30.28
N THR A 12 36.08 -47.72 -30.98
CA THR A 12 36.61 -48.33 -32.21
C THR A 12 35.69 -49.50 -32.62
N GLN A 13 35.76 -49.95 -33.89
CA GLN A 13 35.17 -51.22 -34.42
C GLN A 13 33.62 -51.26 -34.46
N GLU A 14 32.94 -51.89 -35.42
CA GLU A 14 33.33 -52.58 -36.67
C GLU A 14 32.15 -52.43 -37.67
N CYS A 15 32.30 -51.93 -38.90
CA CYS A 15 32.85 -52.59 -40.10
C CYS A 15 32.02 -53.75 -40.71
N SER A 16 30.74 -53.50 -41.04
CA SER A 16 30.06 -54.01 -42.25
C SER A 16 28.82 -53.16 -42.55
N GLY A 17 28.27 -53.06 -43.77
CA GLY A 17 28.79 -53.53 -45.07
C GLY A 17 27.72 -53.53 -46.16
N THR A 18 27.71 -52.54 -47.06
CA THR A 18 26.99 -52.56 -48.36
C THR A 18 25.46 -52.79 -48.35
N LYS A 19 24.74 -52.16 -47.42
CA LYS A 19 23.44 -51.48 -47.74
C LYS A 19 23.46 -49.98 -47.40
N SER A 20 24.68 -49.44 -47.29
CA SER A 20 25.04 -48.06 -46.93
C SER A 20 24.72 -47.00 -48.00
N GLU A 21 23.64 -47.20 -48.77
CA GLU A 21 23.00 -46.17 -49.58
C GLU A 21 21.57 -45.96 -49.07
N THR A 22 20.77 -47.03 -48.90
CA THR A 22 19.45 -46.93 -48.25
C THR A 22 19.56 -46.66 -46.75
N ASP A 23 20.48 -47.33 -46.03
CA ASP A 23 20.77 -46.98 -44.63
C ASP A 23 21.35 -45.57 -44.51
N ALA A 24 22.05 -45.08 -45.54
CA ALA A 24 22.59 -43.73 -45.56
C ALA A 24 21.49 -42.70 -45.80
N ASP A 25 20.55 -42.95 -46.73
CA ASP A 25 19.36 -42.12 -46.97
C ASP A 25 18.39 -42.14 -45.77
N GLU A 26 18.13 -43.30 -45.15
CA GLU A 26 17.31 -43.36 -43.93
C GLU A 26 17.98 -42.63 -42.76
N ASN A 27 19.30 -42.75 -42.59
CA ASN A 27 20.02 -41.90 -41.63
C ASN A 27 20.02 -40.42 -42.05
N PHE A 28 20.02 -40.09 -43.35
CA PHE A 28 19.88 -38.72 -43.84
C PHE A 28 18.48 -38.16 -43.57
N GLU A 29 17.43 -38.96 -43.73
CA GLU A 29 16.04 -38.62 -43.45
C GLU A 29 15.79 -38.51 -41.94
N ALA A 30 16.38 -39.40 -41.13
CA ALA A 30 16.33 -39.35 -39.67
C ALA A 30 17.13 -38.15 -39.13
N MET A 31 18.33 -37.88 -39.65
CA MET A 31 19.09 -36.66 -39.34
C MET A 31 18.36 -35.41 -39.84
N ARG A 32 17.71 -35.44 -41.02
CA ARG A 32 16.85 -34.35 -41.53
C ARG A 32 15.67 -34.13 -40.59
N HIS A 33 15.02 -35.18 -40.08
CA HIS A 33 13.94 -35.07 -39.11
C HIS A 33 14.40 -34.58 -37.74
N ALA A 34 15.54 -35.07 -37.23
CA ALA A 34 16.14 -34.59 -36.00
C ALA A 34 16.59 -33.12 -36.11
N ALA A 35 17.19 -32.73 -37.25
CA ALA A 35 17.55 -31.35 -37.56
C ALA A 35 16.31 -30.46 -37.71
N LEU A 36 15.26 -30.91 -38.40
CA LEU A 36 13.98 -30.19 -38.49
C LEU A 36 13.28 -30.07 -37.13
N SER A 37 13.39 -31.07 -36.25
CA SER A 37 12.83 -31.04 -34.90
C SER A 37 13.61 -30.10 -33.99
N MET A 38 14.95 -30.16 -34.02
CA MET A 38 15.81 -29.20 -33.32
C MET A 38 15.65 -27.78 -33.87
N PHE A 39 15.43 -27.63 -35.19
CA PHE A 39 15.13 -26.34 -35.81
C PHE A 39 13.78 -25.81 -35.31
N LYS A 40 12.69 -26.59 -35.40
CA LYS A 40 11.37 -26.21 -34.86
C LYS A 40 11.42 -25.85 -33.37
N GLN A 41 12.13 -26.63 -32.56
CA GLN A 41 12.29 -26.34 -31.14
C GLN A 41 13.08 -25.05 -30.91
N ARG A 42 14.23 -24.86 -31.59
CA ARG A 42 14.97 -23.59 -31.56
C ARG A 42 14.16 -22.41 -32.09
N THR A 43 13.30 -22.59 -33.09
CA THR A 43 12.36 -21.55 -33.56
C THR A 43 11.35 -21.21 -32.47
N LYS A 44 10.77 -22.20 -31.78
CA LYS A 44 9.84 -21.98 -30.67
C LYS A 44 10.52 -21.26 -29.51
N ASP A 45 11.70 -21.72 -29.10
CA ASP A 45 12.46 -21.13 -27.99
C ASP A 45 12.94 -19.71 -28.35
N LEU A 46 13.38 -19.48 -29.59
CA LEU A 46 13.69 -18.15 -30.11
C LEU A 46 12.45 -17.23 -30.10
N THR A 47 11.28 -17.74 -30.51
CA THR A 47 10.02 -16.98 -30.49
C THR A 47 9.60 -16.64 -29.05
N MET A 48 9.78 -17.56 -28.11
CA MET A 48 9.52 -17.33 -26.68
C MET A 48 10.50 -16.32 -26.08
N VAL A 49 11.78 -16.40 -26.42
CA VAL A 49 12.78 -15.39 -26.02
C VAL A 49 12.44 -14.03 -26.63
N SER A 50 12.04 -13.96 -27.90
CA SER A 50 11.59 -12.71 -28.53
C SER A 50 10.34 -12.12 -27.89
N ALA A 51 9.41 -12.96 -27.41
CA ALA A 51 8.25 -12.50 -26.65
C ALA A 51 8.66 -11.96 -25.26
N LEU A 52 9.51 -12.68 -24.53
CA LEU A 52 10.01 -12.25 -23.22
C LEU A 52 10.89 -10.99 -23.30
N THR A 53 11.65 -10.79 -24.39
CA THR A 53 12.35 -9.53 -24.62
C THR A 53 11.37 -8.40 -24.93
N ALA A 54 10.32 -8.65 -25.72
CA ALA A 54 9.30 -7.62 -25.98
C ALA A 54 8.51 -7.22 -24.72
N GLU A 55 8.22 -8.19 -23.82
CA GLU A 55 7.63 -7.93 -22.51
C GLU A 55 8.60 -7.15 -21.59
N ALA A 56 9.89 -7.49 -21.59
CA ALA A 56 10.91 -6.74 -20.85
C ALA A 56 11.07 -5.30 -21.39
N ASP A 57 11.16 -5.13 -22.71
CA ASP A 57 11.20 -3.83 -23.39
C ASP A 57 9.95 -2.99 -23.05
N GLN A 58 8.79 -3.62 -22.91
CA GLN A 58 7.54 -2.95 -22.50
C GLN A 58 7.57 -2.54 -21.02
N VAL A 59 8.13 -3.36 -20.12
CA VAL A 59 8.32 -2.99 -18.71
C VAL A 59 9.34 -1.87 -18.55
N GLU A 60 10.42 -1.84 -19.35
CA GLU A 60 11.37 -0.71 -19.38
C GLU A 60 10.72 0.58 -19.92
N GLN A 61 9.85 0.47 -20.94
CA GLN A 61 9.03 1.60 -21.42
C GLN A 61 8.08 2.13 -20.35
N LEU A 62 7.41 1.26 -19.59
CA LEU A 62 6.54 1.68 -18.48
C LEU A 62 7.34 2.29 -17.32
N ASN A 63 8.49 1.72 -16.96
CA ASN A 63 9.36 2.25 -15.92
C ASN A 63 9.92 3.63 -16.30
N THR A 64 10.40 3.81 -17.53
CA THR A 64 10.83 5.13 -18.03
C THR A 64 9.68 6.12 -18.15
N GLN A 65 8.46 5.69 -18.50
CA GLN A 65 7.26 6.52 -18.44
C GLN A 65 6.95 6.98 -17.01
N VAL A 66 6.96 6.09 -16.02
CA VAL A 66 6.73 6.39 -14.59
C VAL A 66 7.81 7.33 -14.05
N GLN A 67 9.09 7.10 -14.36
CA GLN A 67 10.17 8.03 -14.01
C GLN A 67 9.92 9.42 -14.62
N SER A 68 9.43 9.51 -15.87
CA SER A 68 9.07 10.78 -16.48
C SER A 68 7.88 11.47 -15.80
N THR A 69 6.91 10.74 -15.23
CA THR A 69 5.78 11.34 -14.51
C THR A 69 6.19 11.78 -13.11
N ILE A 70 7.03 11.01 -12.41
CA ILE A 70 7.63 11.43 -11.14
C ILE A 70 8.45 12.71 -11.32
N GLN A 71 9.27 12.79 -12.38
CA GLN A 71 10.02 14.01 -12.69
C GLN A 71 9.08 15.20 -12.98
N LYS A 72 8.04 15.03 -13.81
CA LYS A 72 7.03 16.08 -14.07
C LYS A 72 6.33 16.55 -12.80
N LEU A 73 6.01 15.65 -11.86
CA LEU A 73 5.40 16.00 -10.57
C LEU A 73 6.38 16.77 -9.67
N GLN A 74 7.67 16.42 -9.67
CA GLN A 74 8.71 17.17 -8.96
C GLN A 74 8.93 18.57 -9.56
N GLU A 75 8.92 18.69 -10.90
CA GLU A 75 8.98 19.97 -11.62
C GLU A 75 7.74 20.84 -11.35
N GLN A 76 6.54 20.26 -11.36
CA GLN A 76 5.29 20.95 -11.00
C GLN A 76 5.31 21.40 -9.54
N LYS A 77 5.77 20.55 -8.60
CA LYS A 77 5.91 20.91 -7.19
C LYS A 77 6.84 22.12 -7.02
N ALA A 78 8.04 22.07 -7.61
CA ALA A 78 9.00 23.16 -7.54
C ALA A 78 8.45 24.46 -8.18
N SER A 79 7.66 24.34 -9.26
CA SER A 79 6.97 25.49 -9.87
C SER A 79 5.93 26.11 -8.94
N LEU A 80 5.14 25.30 -8.22
CA LEU A 80 4.15 25.77 -7.25
C LEU A 80 4.80 26.39 -6.01
N GLU A 81 5.86 25.79 -5.47
CA GLU A 81 6.64 26.36 -4.36
C GLU A 81 7.22 27.74 -4.76
N ALA A 82 7.80 27.87 -5.95
CA ALA A 82 8.29 29.15 -6.48
C ALA A 82 7.17 30.19 -6.70
N GLN A 83 5.97 29.77 -7.11
CA GLN A 83 4.81 30.66 -7.24
C GLN A 83 4.31 31.16 -5.88
N ILE A 84 4.25 30.29 -4.86
CA ILE A 84 3.87 30.67 -3.49
C ILE A 84 4.85 31.71 -2.93
N GLU A 85 6.16 31.49 -3.06
CA GLU A 85 7.14 32.48 -2.61
C GLU A 85 7.06 33.81 -3.39
N ALA A 86 6.73 33.77 -4.69
CA ALA A 86 6.55 34.97 -5.50
C ALA A 86 5.33 35.78 -5.04
N GLU A 87 4.23 35.11 -4.73
CA GLU A 87 3.01 35.71 -4.17
C GLU A 87 3.23 36.28 -2.77
N GLU A 88 3.93 35.57 -1.88
CA GLU A 88 4.32 36.10 -0.57
C GLU A 88 5.13 37.40 -0.69
N ARG A 89 6.09 37.45 -1.63
CA ARG A 89 6.88 38.67 -1.90
C ARG A 89 5.98 39.79 -2.43
N ARG A 90 5.03 39.49 -3.31
CA ARG A 90 4.07 40.46 -3.88
C ARG A 90 3.14 41.05 -2.82
N VAL A 91 2.59 40.22 -1.93
CA VAL A 91 1.74 40.69 -0.80
C VAL A 91 2.54 41.59 0.13
N LYS A 92 3.77 41.20 0.51
CA LYS A 92 4.64 42.00 1.39
C LYS A 92 5.02 43.36 0.76
N GLN A 93 5.12 43.44 -0.57
CA GLN A 93 5.29 44.71 -1.30
C GLN A 93 4.01 45.57 -1.28
N TRP A 94 2.84 44.98 -1.52
CA TRP A 94 1.55 45.69 -1.48
C TRP A 94 1.24 46.25 -0.09
N GLU A 95 1.51 45.52 0.99
CA GLU A 95 1.37 46.06 2.34
C GLU A 95 2.30 47.25 2.60
N ALA A 96 3.52 47.24 2.06
CA ALA A 96 4.47 48.34 2.21
C ALA A 96 3.97 49.59 1.47
N GLN A 97 3.49 49.44 0.24
CA GLN A 97 2.87 50.52 -0.55
C GLN A 97 1.60 51.07 0.14
N LEU A 98 0.75 50.21 0.70
CA LEU A 98 -0.44 50.65 1.42
C LEU A 98 -0.09 51.46 2.68
N ARG A 99 0.94 51.04 3.43
CA ARG A 99 1.47 51.78 4.59
C ARG A 99 2.05 53.15 4.18
N GLU A 100 2.75 53.22 3.05
CA GLU A 100 3.28 54.49 2.49
C GLU A 100 2.15 55.45 2.08
N VAL A 101 1.13 54.95 1.37
CA VAL A 101 -0.04 55.75 0.96
C VAL A 101 -0.81 56.29 2.17
N HIS A 102 -0.99 55.50 3.23
CA HIS A 102 -1.61 55.99 4.47
C HIS A 102 -0.77 57.10 5.14
N GLY A 103 0.57 57.02 5.11
CA GLY A 103 1.45 58.08 5.58
C GLY A 103 1.30 59.39 4.78
N MET A 104 1.29 59.31 3.45
CA MET A 104 1.10 60.48 2.59
C MET A 104 -0.27 61.16 2.79
N LEU A 105 -1.33 60.36 2.97
CA LEU A 105 -2.68 60.89 3.24
C LEU A 105 -2.80 61.57 4.61
N ALA A 106 -2.02 61.15 5.60
CA ALA A 106 -1.94 61.83 6.89
C ALA A 106 -1.25 63.20 6.76
N GLN A 107 -0.05 63.25 6.14
CA GLN A 107 0.69 64.50 5.95
C GLN A 107 -0.12 65.55 5.18
N MET A 108 -0.74 65.16 4.06
CA MET A 108 -1.55 66.06 3.24
C MET A 108 -2.73 66.69 4.02
N LYS A 109 -3.27 65.99 5.02
CA LYS A 109 -4.34 66.49 5.88
C LYS A 109 -3.81 67.54 6.89
N GLU A 110 -2.63 67.32 7.45
CA GLU A 110 -1.98 68.29 8.36
C GLU A 110 -1.64 69.58 7.62
N ASP A 111 -0.99 69.47 6.45
CA ASP A 111 -0.60 70.61 5.61
C ASP A 111 -1.79 71.51 5.27
N GLN A 112 -2.94 70.94 4.88
CA GLN A 112 -4.17 71.68 4.58
C GLN A 112 -4.67 72.53 5.76
N THR A 113 -4.53 72.04 6.99
CA THR A 113 -4.94 72.81 8.19
C THR A 113 -4.00 73.98 8.47
N MET A 114 -2.69 73.79 8.26
CA MET A 114 -1.66 74.82 8.48
C MET A 114 -1.80 75.98 7.49
N PHE A 115 -2.07 75.71 6.21
CA PHE A 115 -2.32 76.77 5.22
C PHE A 115 -3.59 77.58 5.57
N ALA A 116 -4.68 76.91 5.96
CA ALA A 116 -5.93 77.57 6.32
C ALA A 116 -5.82 78.47 7.58
N GLY A 117 -4.94 78.13 8.52
CA GLY A 117 -4.62 78.99 9.67
C GLY A 117 -3.78 80.21 9.28
N THR A 118 -2.77 80.01 8.45
CA THR A 118 -1.81 81.05 8.04
C THR A 118 -2.45 82.17 7.21
N GLN A 119 -3.43 81.85 6.36
CA GLN A 119 -4.15 82.90 5.60
C GLN A 119 -4.88 83.89 6.53
N ARG A 120 -5.69 83.38 7.46
CA ARG A 120 -6.55 84.19 8.35
C ARG A 120 -5.77 85.13 9.27
N SER A 121 -4.56 84.73 9.71
CA SER A 121 -3.74 85.58 10.58
C SER A 121 -3.18 86.79 9.82
N SER A 122 -2.80 86.62 8.55
CA SER A 122 -2.29 87.70 7.71
C SER A 122 -3.33 88.80 7.45
N GLU A 123 -4.57 88.40 7.10
CA GLU A 123 -5.69 89.31 6.83
C GLU A 123 -6.02 90.19 8.04
N LYS A 124 -5.99 89.62 9.26
CA LYS A 124 -6.25 90.34 10.52
C LYS A 124 -5.22 91.44 10.82
N ILE A 125 -3.93 91.19 10.53
CA ILE A 125 -2.85 92.13 10.84
C ILE A 125 -2.99 93.42 10.02
N VAL A 126 -3.30 93.29 8.72
CA VAL A 126 -3.46 94.44 7.80
C VAL A 126 -4.58 95.38 8.27
N LEU A 127 -5.75 94.83 8.60
CA LEU A 127 -6.90 95.60 9.10
C LEU A 127 -6.60 96.32 10.42
N THR A 128 -5.87 95.67 11.33
CA THR A 128 -5.53 96.22 12.65
C THR A 128 -4.63 97.46 12.53
N LEU A 129 -3.62 97.40 11.66
CA LEU A 129 -2.69 98.52 11.42
C LEU A 129 -3.38 99.73 10.78
N GLN A 130 -4.32 99.49 9.84
CA GLN A 130 -5.07 100.55 9.17
C GLN A 130 -6.00 101.32 10.13
N HIS A 131 -6.60 100.63 11.10
CA HIS A 131 -7.48 101.25 12.10
C HIS A 131 -6.69 102.17 13.06
N PHE A 132 -5.55 101.68 13.57
CA PHE A 132 -4.73 102.42 14.55
C PHE A 132 -4.29 103.80 14.05
N VAL A 133 -3.81 103.92 12.81
CA VAL A 133 -3.32 105.18 12.24
C VAL A 133 -4.43 106.24 12.17
N SER A 134 -5.67 105.82 11.89
CA SER A 134 -6.83 106.71 11.78
C SER A 134 -7.22 107.30 13.14
N GLN A 135 -7.26 106.47 14.19
CA GLN A 135 -7.74 106.88 15.53
C GLN A 135 -6.93 108.04 16.15
N TYR A 136 -5.61 108.03 15.99
CA TYR A 136 -4.72 108.97 16.69
C TYR A 136 -4.49 110.30 15.97
N THR A 137 -4.81 110.42 14.68
CA THR A 137 -4.32 111.52 13.83
C THR A 137 -5.39 112.49 13.31
N GLU A 138 -6.68 112.14 13.36
CA GLU A 138 -7.75 113.04 12.96
C GLU A 138 -8.00 114.19 13.98
N LYS A 139 -8.60 115.28 13.51
CA LYS A 139 -8.98 116.42 14.36
C LYS A 139 -10.13 116.03 15.30
N GLY A 140 -9.77 115.71 16.55
CA GLY A 140 -10.66 115.14 17.55
C GLY A 140 -10.15 113.84 18.16
N GLY A 141 -9.03 113.31 17.64
CA GLY A 141 -8.30 112.16 18.20
C GLY A 141 -7.72 112.42 19.59
N ASP A 142 -7.23 111.34 20.21
CA ASP A 142 -7.05 111.29 21.67
C ASP A 142 -5.99 112.25 22.24
N VAL A 143 -5.07 112.77 21.41
CA VAL A 143 -4.07 113.77 21.83
C VAL A 143 -4.72 115.09 22.28
N SER A 144 -5.71 115.60 21.54
CA SER A 144 -6.43 116.83 21.92
C SER A 144 -7.18 116.63 23.23
N ARG A 145 -7.89 115.49 23.35
CA ARG A 145 -8.64 115.07 24.55
C ARG A 145 -7.75 114.86 25.79
N LEU A 146 -6.43 114.82 25.64
CA LEU A 146 -5.48 114.60 26.74
C LEU A 146 -5.03 115.93 27.37
N LEU A 147 -5.00 117.01 26.58
CA LEU A 147 -4.68 118.37 27.07
C LEU A 147 -5.84 118.94 27.90
N ASP A 148 -7.09 118.79 27.45
CA ASP A 148 -8.27 119.27 28.18
C ASP A 148 -8.37 118.61 29.57
N ARG A 149 -8.22 117.27 29.61
CA ARG A 149 -8.19 116.50 30.87
C ARG A 149 -7.02 116.85 31.78
N ALA A 150 -5.87 117.24 31.24
CA ALA A 150 -4.73 117.68 32.05
C ALA A 150 -5.05 119.00 32.78
N GLN A 151 -5.85 119.89 32.17
CA GLN A 151 -6.28 121.12 32.84
C GLN A 151 -7.28 120.82 33.98
N GLU A 152 -8.28 119.96 33.75
CA GLU A 152 -9.21 119.51 34.79
C GLU A 152 -8.49 118.85 35.98
N ALA A 153 -7.56 117.92 35.71
CA ALA A 153 -6.87 117.14 36.72
C ALA A 153 -5.98 117.95 37.69
N THR A 154 -5.61 119.19 37.36
CA THR A 154 -4.78 120.03 38.26
C THR A 154 -5.58 120.77 39.33
N GLY A 155 -6.91 120.90 39.17
CA GLY A 155 -7.79 121.54 40.15
C GLY A 155 -7.44 122.99 40.52
N GLY A 156 -6.63 123.67 39.71
CA GLY A 156 -6.14 125.04 39.99
C GLY A 156 -5.09 125.17 41.10
N ARG A 157 -4.62 124.07 41.71
CA ARG A 157 -3.62 124.10 42.81
C ARG A 157 -2.24 124.56 42.31
N THR A 158 -1.52 125.37 43.09
CA THR A 158 -0.20 125.89 42.69
C THR A 158 0.93 124.86 42.88
N PRO A 159 2.05 124.97 42.13
CA PRO A 159 3.17 124.01 42.24
C PRO A 159 3.85 123.92 43.61
N ASN A 160 3.65 124.90 44.50
CA ASN A 160 4.23 124.88 45.84
C ASN A 160 3.34 124.13 46.85
N GLU A 161 2.01 124.21 46.70
CA GLU A 161 1.06 123.44 47.51
C GLU A 161 1.20 121.93 47.20
N TRP A 162 1.30 121.59 45.91
CA TRP A 162 1.67 120.25 45.45
C TRP A 162 2.99 119.77 46.06
N ARG A 163 4.02 120.62 46.13
CA ARG A 163 5.32 120.28 46.74
C ARG A 163 5.22 120.02 48.25
N GLY A 164 4.36 120.76 48.95
CA GLY A 164 4.06 120.55 50.37
C GLY A 164 3.41 119.19 50.61
N ALA A 165 2.27 118.94 49.95
CA ALA A 165 1.53 117.69 50.05
C ALA A 165 2.40 116.47 49.67
N ALA A 166 3.13 116.54 48.55
CA ALA A 166 4.03 115.48 48.09
C ALA A 166 5.17 115.16 49.08
N ASN A 167 5.58 116.11 49.94
CA ASN A 167 6.60 115.87 50.95
C ASN A 167 6.06 115.20 52.22
N ASP A 168 4.84 115.52 52.68
CA ASP A 168 4.17 114.78 53.76
C ASP A 168 3.82 113.35 53.31
N LEU A 169 3.23 113.21 52.12
CA LEU A 169 2.96 111.92 51.47
C LEU A 169 4.23 111.08 51.32
N ARG A 170 5.35 111.66 50.85
CA ARG A 170 6.62 110.91 50.72
C ARG A 170 7.14 110.42 52.08
N ARG A 171 7.03 111.21 53.15
CA ARG A 171 7.47 110.80 54.50
C ARG A 171 6.65 109.63 55.03
N ARG A 172 5.31 109.76 55.04
CA ARG A 172 4.40 108.69 55.52
C ARG A 172 4.47 107.45 54.63
N GLY A 173 4.61 107.64 53.31
CA GLY A 173 4.83 106.57 52.34
C GLY A 173 6.20 105.91 52.38
N VAL A 174 7.15 106.35 53.23
CA VAL A 174 8.30 105.51 53.62
C VAL A 174 7.89 104.59 54.77
N VAL A 175 7.28 105.15 55.83
CA VAL A 175 6.84 104.38 57.01
C VAL A 175 5.85 103.28 56.63
N LEU A 176 4.90 103.52 55.72
CA LEU A 176 3.99 102.49 55.24
C LEU A 176 4.74 101.35 54.51
N ARG A 177 5.72 101.65 53.66
CA ARG A 177 6.49 100.61 52.96
C ARG A 177 7.35 99.77 53.89
N GLU A 178 7.94 100.38 54.92
CA GLU A 178 8.69 99.66 55.96
C GLU A 178 7.81 98.65 56.70
N HIS A 179 6.53 98.98 56.95
CA HIS A 179 5.59 98.04 57.57
C HIS A 179 5.00 97.02 56.57
N ILE A 180 4.79 97.39 55.30
CA ILE A 180 4.41 96.43 54.25
C ILE A 180 5.51 95.36 54.09
N GLU A 181 6.78 95.77 54.04
CA GLU A 181 7.92 94.85 54.02
C GLU A 181 8.00 93.95 55.26
N GLN A 182 7.46 94.36 56.42
CA GLN A 182 7.37 93.50 57.61
C GLN A 182 6.22 92.51 57.50
N ILE A 183 5.06 92.94 57.01
CA ILE A 183 3.88 92.09 56.76
C ILE A 183 4.21 91.01 55.72
N GLU A 184 4.87 91.37 54.61
CA GLU A 184 5.31 90.42 53.59
C GLU A 184 6.25 89.33 54.14
N LYS A 185 7.11 89.69 55.12
CA LYS A 185 8.11 88.78 55.71
C LYS A 185 7.59 87.94 56.88
N GLN A 186 6.55 88.41 57.59
CA GLN A 186 6.04 87.76 58.81
C GLN A 186 4.61 87.22 58.67
N GLN A 187 3.87 87.64 57.64
CA GLN A 187 2.44 87.35 57.42
C GLN A 187 1.52 87.72 58.60
N ILE A 188 1.96 88.68 59.42
CA ILE A 188 1.26 89.19 60.61
C ILE A 188 1.32 90.73 60.57
N VAL A 189 0.22 91.40 60.92
CA VAL A 189 0.16 92.86 61.03
C VAL A 189 0.82 93.31 62.35
N PRO A 190 1.87 94.16 62.33
CA PRO A 190 2.46 94.68 63.56
C PRO A 190 1.50 95.61 64.30
N GLN A 191 1.34 95.42 65.62
CA GLN A 191 0.50 96.29 66.47
C GLN A 191 0.83 97.78 66.29
N ALA A 192 2.12 98.12 66.15
CA ALA A 192 2.58 99.49 65.93
C ALA A 192 2.05 100.13 64.64
N LEU A 193 1.74 99.34 63.59
CA LEU A 193 1.07 99.85 62.40
C LEU A 193 -0.40 100.19 62.68
N MET A 194 -1.10 99.32 63.42
CA MET A 194 -2.50 99.56 63.80
C MET A 194 -2.63 100.80 64.68
N ASP A 195 -1.74 100.95 65.66
CA ASP A 195 -1.67 102.13 66.53
C ASP A 195 -1.40 103.42 65.72
N LEU A 196 -0.49 103.37 64.74
CA LEU A 196 -0.15 104.48 63.83
C LEU A 196 -1.31 104.86 62.90
N ILE A 197 -2.03 103.88 62.33
CA ILE A 197 -3.24 104.11 61.53
C ILE A 197 -4.31 104.80 62.39
N ILE A 198 -4.52 104.30 63.61
CA ILE A 198 -5.47 104.86 64.59
C ILE A 198 -5.06 106.27 65.05
N GLU A 199 -3.76 106.63 65.04
CA GLU A 199 -3.32 108.02 65.23
C GLU A 199 -3.68 108.88 64.00
N TRP A 200 -3.44 108.39 62.79
CA TRP A 200 -3.70 109.15 61.56
C TRP A 200 -5.19 109.41 61.32
N THR A 201 -6.08 108.50 61.73
CA THR A 201 -7.54 108.69 61.60
C THR A 201 -8.12 109.67 62.62
N LYS A 202 -7.41 109.92 63.73
CA LYS A 202 -7.68 111.03 64.67
C LYS A 202 -7.12 112.37 64.17
N GLY A 203 -6.29 112.36 63.14
CA GLY A 203 -5.61 113.54 62.58
C GLY A 203 -6.36 114.22 61.42
N GLY A 204 -5.85 115.38 61.01
CA GLY A 204 -6.41 116.23 59.95
C GLY A 204 -6.45 115.63 58.54
N TRP A 205 -6.00 114.39 58.35
CA TRP A 205 -6.24 113.63 57.11
C TRP A 205 -7.70 113.17 57.00
N LYS A 206 -8.40 112.87 58.11
CA LYS A 206 -9.83 112.52 58.10
C LYS A 206 -10.74 113.70 57.70
N THR A 207 -10.23 114.93 57.81
CA THR A 207 -10.87 116.15 57.28
C THR A 207 -10.46 116.49 55.84
N SER A 208 -9.52 115.76 55.23
CA SER A 208 -9.10 115.97 53.83
C SER A 208 -9.90 115.06 52.90
N PRO A 209 -10.62 115.59 51.88
CA PRO A 209 -11.33 114.75 50.92
C PRO A 209 -10.37 113.84 50.14
N ASP A 210 -9.13 114.29 49.91
CA ASP A 210 -8.06 113.55 49.23
C ASP A 210 -7.61 112.29 50.00
N TYR A 211 -7.82 112.22 51.33
CA TYR A 211 -7.24 111.17 52.19
C TYR A 211 -8.25 110.42 53.07
N SER A 212 -9.41 111.01 53.36
CA SER A 212 -10.43 110.37 54.19
C SER A 212 -10.91 109.01 53.68
N PRO A 213 -11.05 108.74 52.35
CA PRO A 213 -11.43 107.41 51.86
C PRO A 213 -10.38 106.34 52.20
N ALA A 214 -9.10 106.63 51.96
CA ALA A 214 -8.01 105.69 52.23
C ALA A 214 -7.88 105.36 53.72
N LEU A 215 -8.06 106.35 54.60
CA LEU A 215 -8.08 106.11 56.05
C LEU A 215 -9.31 105.31 56.50
N CYS A 216 -10.46 105.45 55.84
CA CYS A 216 -11.64 104.65 56.13
C CYS A 216 -11.41 103.17 55.80
N VAL A 217 -10.75 102.87 54.68
CA VAL A 217 -10.33 101.49 54.33
C VAL A 217 -9.33 100.96 55.35
N CYS A 218 -8.34 101.76 55.76
CA CYS A 218 -7.41 101.35 56.82
C CYS A 218 -8.10 101.09 58.18
N GLU A 219 -9.14 101.85 58.55
CA GLU A 219 -9.95 101.55 59.75
C GLU A 219 -10.71 100.23 59.58
N GLN A 220 -11.32 99.97 58.42
CA GLN A 220 -12.03 98.71 58.14
C GLN A 220 -11.11 97.50 58.21
N LEU A 221 -9.92 97.57 57.59
CA LEU A 221 -8.93 96.49 57.58
C LEU A 221 -8.37 96.16 58.98
N VAL A 222 -8.29 97.14 59.88
CA VAL A 222 -7.81 96.95 61.27
C VAL A 222 -8.86 96.30 62.18
N PHE A 223 -10.14 96.32 61.80
CA PHE A 223 -11.25 95.72 62.57
C PHE A 223 -11.89 94.49 61.92
N TYR A 224 -11.29 93.94 60.87
CA TYR A 224 -11.76 92.73 60.17
C TYR A 224 -11.15 91.45 60.79
N ASP A 225 -11.99 90.44 61.07
CA ASP A 225 -11.56 89.10 61.52
C ASP A 225 -11.75 88.09 60.36
N PRO A 226 -10.74 87.88 59.51
CA PRO A 226 -10.87 86.98 58.36
C PRO A 226 -10.98 85.52 58.76
N GLU A 227 -10.57 85.11 59.98
CA GLU A 227 -10.68 83.70 60.35
C GLU A 227 -12.11 83.29 60.67
N GLN A 228 -12.88 84.16 61.34
CA GLN A 228 -14.27 83.87 61.68
C GLN A 228 -15.12 83.74 60.41
N ASP A 229 -15.01 84.71 59.51
CA ASP A 229 -15.78 84.75 58.27
C ASP A 229 -15.43 83.56 57.34
N VAL A 230 -14.15 83.21 57.21
CA VAL A 230 -13.73 82.01 56.45
C VAL A 230 -14.23 80.71 57.11
N ARG A 231 -14.23 80.62 58.45
CA ARG A 231 -14.74 79.43 59.16
C ARG A 231 -16.25 79.26 58.97
N GLU A 232 -17.04 80.34 59.04
CA GLU A 232 -18.48 80.28 58.78
C GLU A 232 -18.80 79.99 57.30
N LEU A 233 -18.07 80.62 56.38
CA LEU A 233 -18.20 80.41 54.94
C LEU A 233 -17.96 78.94 54.55
N VAL A 234 -16.86 78.33 55.02
CA VAL A 234 -16.53 76.92 54.74
C VAL A 234 -17.54 75.98 55.41
N ALA A 235 -17.93 76.23 56.67
CA ALA A 235 -18.91 75.42 57.38
C ALA A 235 -20.32 75.45 56.75
N SER A 236 -20.68 76.54 56.05
CA SER A 236 -21.97 76.66 55.36
C SER A 236 -22.07 75.84 54.05
N ARG A 237 -20.92 75.43 53.48
CA ARG A 237 -20.84 74.77 52.16
C ARG A 237 -20.42 73.30 52.22
N LEU A 238 -19.66 72.88 53.23
CA LEU A 238 -19.39 71.47 53.49
C LEU A 238 -20.67 70.73 53.89
N ARG A 239 -21.09 69.75 53.07
CA ARG A 239 -22.28 68.90 53.28
C ARG A 239 -21.95 67.41 53.34
N TRP A 240 -20.68 67.04 53.13
CA TRP A 240 -20.19 65.67 53.07
C TRP A 240 -20.41 64.87 54.36
N ASP A 241 -21.47 64.08 54.37
CA ASP A 241 -21.79 63.15 55.46
C ASP A 241 -21.03 61.81 55.28
N ALA A 242 -19.93 61.67 56.02
CA ALA A 242 -19.09 60.47 56.03
C ALA A 242 -19.78 59.19 56.57
N ALA A 243 -21.02 59.27 57.06
CA ALA A 243 -21.84 58.09 57.33
C ALA A 243 -22.51 57.55 56.05
N LYS A 244 -22.99 58.43 55.16
CA LYS A 244 -23.70 58.02 53.92
C LYS A 244 -22.78 57.27 52.96
N SER A 245 -21.54 57.72 52.79
CA SER A 245 -20.57 57.08 51.90
C SER A 245 -20.25 55.63 52.27
N ARG A 246 -20.43 55.23 53.54
CA ARG A 246 -20.31 53.82 53.99
C ARG A 246 -21.54 52.96 53.68
N THR A 247 -22.70 53.58 53.47
CA THR A 247 -23.97 52.87 53.18
C THR A 247 -24.24 52.71 51.69
N ILE A 248 -23.46 53.38 50.83
CA ILE A 248 -23.54 53.23 49.38
C ILE A 248 -22.86 51.91 49.00
N ASN A 249 -23.69 50.87 48.90
CA ASN A 249 -23.32 49.61 48.26
C ASN A 249 -22.74 49.88 46.88
N ALA A 250 -21.77 49.06 46.44
CA ALA A 250 -20.98 49.22 45.21
C ALA A 250 -21.75 49.01 43.87
N SER A 251 -23.03 49.36 43.86
CA SER A 251 -23.81 49.75 42.68
C SER A 251 -23.10 50.86 41.88
N THR A 252 -23.34 50.89 40.58
CA THR A 252 -22.65 51.83 39.67
C THR A 252 -23.07 53.28 39.88
N GLU A 253 -24.38 53.51 39.95
CA GLU A 253 -24.99 54.84 40.03
C GLU A 253 -24.56 55.58 41.32
N GLY A 254 -24.56 54.88 42.46
CA GLY A 254 -24.17 55.47 43.75
C GLY A 254 -22.71 55.93 43.82
N ALA A 255 -21.83 55.32 43.01
CA ALA A 255 -20.43 55.74 42.90
C ALA A 255 -20.25 56.96 41.99
N GLU A 256 -21.08 57.11 40.96
CA GLU A 256 -21.12 58.34 40.13
C GLU A 256 -21.67 59.51 40.94
N THR A 257 -22.80 59.34 41.64
CA THR A 257 -23.37 60.42 42.49
C THR A 257 -22.41 60.87 43.60
N LEU A 258 -21.59 59.97 44.16
CA LEU A 258 -20.57 60.34 45.14
C LEU A 258 -19.45 61.22 44.55
N VAL A 259 -19.06 60.98 43.30
CA VAL A 259 -18.06 61.80 42.62
C VAL A 259 -18.66 63.15 42.24
N ASP A 260 -19.89 63.18 41.73
CA ASP A 260 -20.58 64.42 41.38
C ASP A 260 -20.87 65.29 42.62
N ASP A 261 -21.29 64.69 43.73
CA ASP A 261 -21.46 65.40 45.01
C ASP A 261 -20.13 65.94 45.55
N ALA A 262 -19.03 65.16 45.48
CA ALA A 262 -17.71 65.61 45.91
C ALA A 262 -17.16 66.75 45.04
N ILE A 263 -17.32 66.66 43.71
CA ILE A 263 -16.92 67.71 42.77
C ILE A 263 -17.76 68.97 43.00
N ARG A 264 -19.08 68.83 43.22
CA ARG A 264 -19.95 69.98 43.54
C ARG A 264 -19.58 70.64 44.85
N GLU A 265 -19.24 69.90 45.92
CA GLU A 265 -18.77 70.51 47.17
C GLU A 265 -17.41 71.20 47.01
N LEU A 266 -16.50 70.65 46.19
CA LEU A 266 -15.24 71.31 45.84
C LEU A 266 -15.47 72.58 45.01
N ASP A 267 -16.47 72.60 44.11
CA ASP A 267 -16.86 73.79 43.37
C ASP A 267 -17.58 74.83 44.23
N GLU A 268 -18.50 74.42 45.12
CA GLU A 268 -19.10 75.31 46.13
C GLU A 268 -18.00 75.96 47.00
N LEU A 269 -16.91 75.24 47.33
CA LEU A 269 -15.74 75.80 48.04
C LEU A 269 -14.84 76.67 47.16
N LEU A 270 -14.56 76.30 45.90
CA LEU A 270 -13.77 77.11 44.97
C LEU A 270 -14.47 78.43 44.62
N GLU A 271 -15.79 78.42 44.46
CA GLU A 271 -16.61 79.64 44.36
C GLU A 271 -16.57 80.49 45.64
N ALA A 272 -16.45 79.85 46.82
CA ALA A 272 -16.33 80.56 48.09
C ALA A 272 -14.99 81.30 48.19
N VAL A 273 -13.90 80.59 47.89
CA VAL A 273 -12.55 81.16 47.84
C VAL A 273 -12.47 82.25 46.78
N ALA A 274 -13.04 82.03 45.58
CA ALA A 274 -13.07 83.04 44.52
C ALA A 274 -14.03 84.22 44.80
N ALA A 275 -14.98 84.09 45.74
CA ALA A 275 -15.79 85.20 46.24
C ALA A 275 -14.99 86.04 47.24
N VAL A 276 -14.36 85.40 48.24
CA VAL A 276 -13.49 86.08 49.21
C VAL A 276 -12.28 86.74 48.54
N GLU A 277 -11.64 86.08 47.57
CA GLU A 277 -10.56 86.68 46.78
C GLU A 277 -11.03 87.94 46.05
N ARG A 278 -12.25 87.94 45.49
CA ARG A 278 -12.82 89.12 44.81
C ARG A 278 -13.20 90.22 45.79
N GLU A 279 -13.81 89.90 46.92
CA GLU A 279 -14.14 90.88 47.96
C GLU A 279 -12.87 91.51 48.55
N CYS A 280 -11.79 90.74 48.66
CA CYS A 280 -10.46 91.22 48.98
C CYS A 280 -9.87 92.09 47.85
N GLU A 281 -9.95 91.69 46.58
CA GLU A 281 -9.49 92.48 45.43
C GLU A 281 -10.25 93.82 45.30
N ASP A 282 -11.58 93.81 45.49
CA ASP A 282 -12.44 95.01 45.53
C ASP A 282 -12.09 95.92 46.73
N ALA A 283 -11.62 95.34 47.85
CA ALA A 283 -11.06 96.08 48.99
C ALA A 283 -9.58 96.51 48.80
N GLY A 284 -8.93 96.12 47.69
CA GLY A 284 -7.54 96.45 47.36
C GLY A 284 -6.47 95.52 47.96
N LEU A 285 -6.84 94.33 48.42
CA LEU A 285 -5.95 93.29 48.96
C LEU A 285 -5.61 92.23 47.91
N CYS A 286 -4.33 91.90 47.74
CA CYS A 286 -3.90 90.79 46.90
C CYS A 286 -3.87 89.46 47.68
N CYS A 287 -4.90 88.62 47.51
CA CYS A 287 -4.95 87.29 48.14
C CYS A 287 -4.32 86.20 47.26
N THR A 288 -3.03 85.92 47.43
CA THR A 288 -2.38 84.74 46.83
C THR A 288 -2.73 83.47 47.61
N SER A 289 -3.95 82.94 47.45
CA SER A 289 -4.41 81.79 48.23
C SER A 289 -3.85 80.46 47.70
N THR A 290 -2.93 79.84 48.45
CA THR A 290 -2.45 78.47 48.20
C THR A 290 -3.55 77.41 48.36
N LEU A 291 -4.66 77.80 49.00
CA LEU A 291 -5.87 77.00 49.17
C LEU A 291 -6.54 76.70 47.82
N LYS A 292 -6.61 77.67 46.90
CA LYS A 292 -7.24 77.53 45.58
C LYS A 292 -6.54 76.47 44.72
N ASP A 293 -5.22 76.54 44.64
CA ASP A 293 -4.40 75.54 43.93
C ASP A 293 -4.53 74.15 44.56
N SER A 294 -4.59 74.09 45.89
CA SER A 294 -4.78 72.84 46.64
C SER A 294 -6.15 72.21 46.36
N LEU A 295 -7.23 73.02 46.36
CA LEU A 295 -8.58 72.58 46.04
C LEU A 295 -8.70 72.14 44.57
N ASN A 296 -8.09 72.88 43.63
CA ASN A 296 -8.01 72.50 42.22
C ASN A 296 -7.31 71.14 42.04
N GLY A 297 -6.16 70.93 42.67
CA GLY A 297 -5.42 69.66 42.60
C GLY A 297 -6.20 68.47 43.19
N VAL A 298 -7.05 68.69 44.19
CA VAL A 298 -7.98 67.66 44.71
C VAL A 298 -9.16 67.45 43.74
N LYS A 299 -9.71 68.52 43.14
CA LYS A 299 -10.77 68.43 42.12
C LYS A 299 -10.32 67.65 40.88
N GLU A 300 -9.10 67.88 40.40
CA GLU A 300 -8.52 67.12 39.28
C GLU A 300 -8.41 65.63 39.61
N GLN A 301 -8.05 65.26 40.85
CA GLN A 301 -8.03 63.85 41.26
C GLN A 301 -9.44 63.23 41.22
N TRP A 302 -10.46 63.93 41.73
CA TRP A 302 -11.86 63.46 41.67
C TRP A 302 -12.39 63.36 40.23
N LEU A 303 -12.07 64.31 39.35
CA LEU A 303 -12.44 64.28 37.92
C LEU A 303 -11.83 63.08 37.16
N ASN A 304 -10.73 62.51 37.65
CA ASN A 304 -10.10 61.33 37.08
C ASN A 304 -10.67 60.00 37.62
N VAL A 305 -11.47 60.01 38.69
CA VAL A 305 -12.09 58.80 39.27
C VAL A 305 -13.07 58.11 38.29
N PRO A 306 -14.01 58.81 37.60
CA PRO A 306 -14.92 58.17 36.66
C PRO A 306 -14.20 57.51 35.49
N GLN A 307 -13.16 58.15 34.95
CA GLN A 307 -12.34 57.60 33.86
C GLN A 307 -11.61 56.33 34.30
N SER A 308 -10.94 56.39 35.46
CA SER A 308 -10.23 55.25 36.06
C SER A 308 -11.19 54.08 36.34
N ARG A 309 -12.41 54.38 36.80
CA ARG A 309 -13.45 53.39 37.06
C ARG A 309 -14.05 52.80 35.79
N GLN A 310 -14.23 53.58 34.72
CA GLN A 310 -14.68 53.06 33.42
C GLN A 310 -13.63 52.13 32.81
N LEU A 311 -12.34 52.49 32.87
CA LEU A 311 -11.23 51.62 32.44
C LEU A 311 -11.20 50.29 33.22
N LEU A 312 -11.50 50.31 34.52
CA LEU A 312 -11.65 49.09 35.32
C LEU A 312 -12.86 48.25 34.90
N ILE A 313 -14.02 48.87 34.63
CA ILE A 313 -15.24 48.18 34.17
C ILE A 313 -15.01 47.50 32.81
N ASP A 314 -14.41 48.20 31.85
CA ASP A 314 -14.14 47.64 30.53
C ASP A 314 -12.99 46.62 30.56
N GLY A 315 -11.99 46.81 31.43
CA GLY A 315 -10.99 45.78 31.74
C GLY A 315 -11.62 44.48 32.26
N VAL A 316 -12.52 44.57 33.25
CA VAL A 316 -13.27 43.41 33.76
C VAL A 316 -14.10 42.74 32.65
N ARG A 317 -14.89 43.52 31.89
CA ARG A 317 -15.68 43.01 30.75
C ARG A 317 -14.81 42.26 29.73
N LEU A 318 -13.65 42.82 29.36
CA LEU A 318 -12.69 42.17 28.47
C LEU A 318 -12.20 40.86 29.07
N THR A 319 -11.75 40.84 30.34
CA THR A 319 -11.31 39.59 30.99
C THR A 319 -12.39 38.52 31.05
N GLU A 320 -13.68 38.90 31.17
CA GLU A 320 -14.78 37.94 31.17
C GLU A 320 -15.09 37.39 29.76
N VAL A 321 -14.88 38.17 28.70
CA VAL A 321 -14.92 37.69 27.30
C VAL A 321 -13.75 36.74 27.02
N TRP A 322 -12.52 37.12 27.38
CA TRP A 322 -11.33 36.27 27.25
C TRP A 322 -11.49 34.96 28.03
N LYS A 323 -12.08 35.00 29.23
CA LYS A 323 -12.40 33.81 30.02
C LYS A 323 -13.35 32.86 29.27
N LYS A 324 -14.46 33.37 28.72
CA LYS A 324 -15.44 32.55 27.98
C LYS A 324 -14.82 31.93 26.73
N GLN A 325 -14.04 32.69 25.97
CA GLN A 325 -13.28 32.18 24.82
C GLN A 325 -12.27 31.10 25.22
N LEU A 326 -11.58 31.26 26.36
CA LEU A 326 -10.65 30.24 26.85
C LEU A 326 -11.38 28.96 27.31
N GLU A 327 -12.54 29.10 27.96
CA GLU A 327 -13.42 27.97 28.34
C GLU A 327 -13.93 27.23 27.09
N GLU A 328 -14.36 27.94 26.04
CA GLU A 328 -14.73 27.38 24.74
C GLU A 328 -13.55 26.66 24.06
N HIS A 329 -12.36 27.29 24.01
CA HIS A 329 -11.16 26.67 23.44
C HIS A 329 -10.72 25.41 24.20
N VAL A 330 -10.84 25.37 25.53
CA VAL A 330 -10.55 24.18 26.34
C VAL A 330 -11.57 23.08 26.06
N LEU A 331 -12.87 23.40 25.94
CA LEU A 331 -13.90 22.42 25.57
C LEU A 331 -13.65 21.81 24.17
N VAL A 332 -13.32 22.65 23.18
CA VAL A 332 -12.96 22.19 21.83
C VAL A 332 -11.68 21.35 21.86
N SER A 333 -10.64 21.76 22.59
CA SER A 333 -9.39 21.01 22.72
C SER A 333 -9.59 19.63 23.35
N ASN A 334 -10.44 19.54 24.38
CA ASN A 334 -10.80 18.27 25.01
C ASN A 334 -11.56 17.35 24.05
N LEU A 335 -12.55 17.88 23.33
CA LEU A 335 -13.35 17.10 22.37
C LEU A 335 -12.53 16.66 21.14
N VAL A 336 -11.58 17.47 20.69
CA VAL A 336 -10.59 17.08 19.67
C VAL A 336 -9.65 15.99 20.22
N SER A 337 -9.21 16.09 21.47
CA SER A 337 -8.34 15.09 22.09
C SER A 337 -9.04 13.73 22.27
N GLU A 338 -10.30 13.74 22.69
CA GLU A 338 -11.17 12.55 22.74
C GLU A 338 -11.41 11.97 21.33
N ARG A 339 -11.62 12.83 20.32
CA ARG A 339 -11.77 12.39 18.94
C ARG A 339 -10.48 11.79 18.36
N VAL A 340 -9.32 12.33 18.71
CA VAL A 340 -8.01 11.75 18.34
C VAL A 340 -7.81 10.42 19.03
N GLY A 341 -8.04 10.31 20.34
CA GLY A 341 -7.91 9.06 21.08
C GLY A 341 -8.82 7.95 20.54
N THR A 342 -10.09 8.27 20.25
CA THR A 342 -11.02 7.31 19.63
C THR A 342 -10.65 6.97 18.18
N LEU A 343 -10.06 7.89 17.40
CA LEU A 343 -9.56 7.56 16.05
C LEU A 343 -8.32 6.67 16.11
N SER A 344 -7.36 6.94 17.01
CA SER A 344 -6.19 6.07 17.22
C SER A 344 -6.61 4.66 17.60
N SER A 345 -7.51 4.47 18.57
CA SER A 345 -7.95 3.13 18.96
C SER A 345 -8.67 2.36 17.84
N HIS A 346 -9.45 3.05 16.99
CA HIS A 346 -10.04 2.40 15.81
C HIS A 346 -8.99 2.06 14.73
N ILE A 347 -7.91 2.83 14.61
CA ILE A 347 -6.78 2.52 13.71
C ILE A 347 -6.01 1.31 14.24
N ASP A 348 -5.70 1.27 15.54
CA ASP A 348 -5.03 0.14 16.20
C ASP A 348 -5.86 -1.15 16.07
N GLU A 349 -7.18 -1.06 16.26
CA GLU A 349 -8.12 -2.18 16.07
C GLU A 349 -8.21 -2.61 14.59
N ALA A 350 -8.30 -1.66 13.65
CA ALA A 350 -8.35 -1.96 12.22
C ALA A 350 -7.05 -2.60 11.71
N GLU A 351 -5.88 -2.13 12.17
CA GLU A 351 -4.60 -2.76 11.85
C GLU A 351 -4.51 -4.17 12.48
N SER A 352 -4.93 -4.34 13.74
CA SER A 352 -4.95 -5.66 14.38
C SER A 352 -5.83 -6.65 13.62
N ASN A 353 -7.03 -6.23 13.20
CA ASN A 353 -7.94 -7.01 12.37
C ASN A 353 -7.33 -7.31 11.00
N PHE A 354 -6.72 -6.33 10.32
CA PHE A 354 -6.05 -6.54 9.03
C PHE A 354 -4.88 -7.54 9.13
N GLN A 355 -4.04 -7.46 10.17
CA GLN A 355 -2.96 -8.43 10.40
C GLN A 355 -3.53 -9.83 10.70
N HIS A 356 -4.68 -9.92 11.38
CA HIS A 356 -5.38 -11.19 11.61
C HIS A 356 -5.96 -11.78 10.32
N GLU A 357 -6.67 -10.99 9.51
CA GLU A 357 -7.20 -11.41 8.20
C GLU A 357 -6.09 -11.81 7.24
N LYS A 358 -4.99 -11.04 7.18
CA LYS A 358 -3.79 -11.37 6.41
C LYS A 358 -3.24 -12.73 6.82
N LYS A 359 -3.06 -12.99 8.12
CA LYS A 359 -2.57 -14.27 8.64
C LYS A 359 -3.53 -15.43 8.34
N ASN A 360 -4.84 -15.19 8.43
CA ASN A 360 -5.86 -16.18 8.09
C ASN A 360 -5.88 -16.47 6.57
N SER A 361 -5.67 -15.46 5.73
CA SER A 361 -5.51 -15.57 4.28
C SER A 361 -4.24 -16.34 3.89
N GLU A 362 -3.12 -16.05 4.56
CA GLU A 362 -1.85 -16.78 4.41
C GLU A 362 -1.99 -18.26 4.82
N SER A 363 -2.61 -18.55 5.98
CA SER A 363 -2.85 -19.93 6.44
C SER A 363 -3.85 -20.67 5.53
N SER A 364 -4.87 -19.98 5.01
CA SER A 364 -5.82 -20.55 4.05
C SER A 364 -5.14 -20.86 2.71
N ARG A 365 -4.25 -19.97 2.24
CA ARG A 365 -3.43 -20.17 1.03
C ARG A 365 -2.48 -21.36 1.21
N GLU A 366 -1.84 -21.48 2.38
CA GLU A 366 -0.99 -22.63 2.71
C GLU A 366 -1.80 -23.93 2.75
N MET A 367 -2.99 -23.93 3.35
CA MET A 367 -3.89 -25.08 3.37
C MET A 367 -4.32 -25.48 1.95
N CYS A 368 -4.71 -24.54 1.10
CA CYS A 368 -5.04 -24.79 -0.30
C CYS A 368 -3.85 -25.34 -1.11
N ASN A 369 -2.65 -24.80 -0.91
CA ASN A 369 -1.43 -25.30 -1.56
C ASN A 369 -1.09 -26.72 -1.10
N ASN A 370 -1.14 -27.00 0.20
CA ASN A 370 -0.92 -28.34 0.76
C ASN A 370 -1.99 -29.34 0.28
N LEU A 371 -3.25 -28.90 0.17
CA LEU A 371 -4.32 -29.70 -0.41
C LEU A 371 -4.03 -30.00 -1.89
N GLN A 372 -3.75 -29.00 -2.71
CA GLN A 372 -3.39 -29.17 -4.13
C GLN A 372 -2.20 -30.12 -4.32
N LEU A 373 -1.15 -30.00 -3.50
CA LEU A 373 -0.01 -30.91 -3.51
C LEU A 373 -0.39 -32.34 -3.12
N SER A 374 -1.28 -32.53 -2.13
CA SER A 374 -1.76 -33.85 -1.74
C SER A 374 -2.63 -34.50 -2.83
N TRP A 375 -3.52 -33.75 -3.46
CA TRP A 375 -4.34 -34.22 -4.59
C TRP A 375 -3.49 -34.54 -5.82
N THR A 376 -2.47 -33.73 -6.11
CA THR A 376 -1.51 -34.01 -7.20
C THR A 376 -0.71 -35.28 -6.94
N LYS A 377 -0.27 -35.51 -5.70
CA LYS A 377 0.39 -36.77 -5.30
C LYS A 377 -0.55 -37.97 -5.38
N ALA A 378 -1.81 -37.83 -4.95
CA ALA A 378 -2.82 -38.88 -5.04
C ALA A 378 -3.14 -39.23 -6.50
N LEU A 379 -3.35 -38.22 -7.37
CA LEU A 379 -3.57 -38.42 -8.81
C LEU A 379 -2.39 -39.14 -9.47
N ASN A 380 -1.15 -38.71 -9.19
CA ASN A 380 0.05 -39.37 -9.71
C ASN A 380 0.17 -40.82 -9.20
N LEU A 381 -0.22 -41.11 -7.95
CA LEU A 381 -0.22 -42.47 -7.40
C LEU A 381 -1.30 -43.34 -8.09
N VAL A 382 -2.49 -42.80 -8.33
CA VAL A 382 -3.57 -43.50 -9.07
C VAL A 382 -3.15 -43.77 -10.51
N LEU A 383 -2.61 -42.78 -11.24
CA LEU A 383 -2.11 -42.97 -12.61
C LEU A 383 -0.97 -44.00 -12.68
N MET A 384 -0.10 -44.06 -11.67
CA MET A 384 0.90 -45.12 -11.55
C MET A 384 0.27 -46.48 -11.20
N HIS A 385 -0.82 -46.53 -10.43
CA HIS A 385 -1.51 -47.77 -10.10
C HIS A 385 -2.23 -48.34 -11.33
N GLU A 386 -3.02 -47.53 -12.03
CA GLU A 386 -3.66 -47.84 -13.32
C GLU A 386 -2.64 -48.39 -14.33
N ARG A 387 -1.51 -47.69 -14.51
CA ARG A 387 -0.44 -48.15 -15.41
C ARG A 387 0.15 -49.50 -14.98
N ASN A 388 0.29 -49.75 -13.68
CA ASN A 388 0.75 -51.04 -13.17
C ASN A 388 -0.31 -52.16 -13.26
N ILE A 389 -1.60 -51.83 -13.20
CA ILE A 389 -2.70 -52.76 -13.46
C ILE A 389 -2.66 -53.17 -14.93
N ALA A 390 -2.69 -52.22 -15.87
CA ALA A 390 -2.65 -52.50 -17.31
C ALA A 390 -1.41 -53.32 -17.72
N ILE A 391 -0.22 -53.03 -17.15
CA ILE A 391 0.99 -53.83 -17.39
C ILE A 391 0.84 -55.26 -16.86
N ARG A 392 0.21 -55.46 -15.70
CA ARG A 392 -0.01 -56.79 -15.12
C ARG A 392 -1.09 -57.58 -15.87
N GLU A 393 -2.14 -56.92 -16.32
CA GLU A 393 -3.18 -57.52 -17.15
C GLU A 393 -2.58 -58.03 -18.45
N VAL A 394 -1.84 -57.18 -19.19
CA VAL A 394 -1.12 -57.60 -20.40
C VAL A 394 -0.17 -58.77 -20.12
N ALA A 395 0.57 -58.74 -19.00
CA ALA A 395 1.44 -59.85 -18.60
C ALA A 395 0.65 -61.16 -18.36
N ILE A 396 -0.48 -61.09 -17.65
CA ILE A 396 -1.37 -62.24 -17.41
C ILE A 396 -1.90 -62.79 -18.74
N TRP A 397 -2.46 -61.95 -19.62
CA TRP A 397 -2.95 -62.36 -20.94
C TRP A 397 -1.85 -63.05 -21.78
N THR A 398 -0.61 -62.54 -21.75
CA THR A 398 0.52 -63.20 -22.45
C THR A 398 0.88 -64.56 -21.85
N VAL A 399 0.95 -64.68 -20.52
CA VAL A 399 1.29 -65.94 -19.83
C VAL A 399 0.18 -66.98 -19.98
N GLU A 400 -1.09 -66.57 -19.96
CA GLU A 400 -2.23 -67.48 -20.22
C GLU A 400 -2.21 -67.98 -21.67
N ALA A 401 -1.95 -67.10 -22.64
CA ALA A 401 -1.82 -67.48 -24.05
C ALA A 401 -0.61 -68.41 -24.30
N GLU A 402 0.52 -68.20 -23.63
CA GLU A 402 1.67 -69.11 -23.68
C GLU A 402 1.38 -70.45 -23.00
N SER A 403 0.73 -70.44 -21.84
CA SER A 403 0.34 -71.67 -21.12
C SER A 403 -0.61 -72.53 -21.95
N GLN A 404 -1.62 -71.93 -22.60
CA GLN A 404 -2.52 -72.64 -23.52
C GLN A 404 -1.76 -73.22 -24.74
N LYS A 405 -0.80 -72.47 -25.31
CA LYS A 405 0.06 -72.96 -26.42
C LYS A 405 1.02 -74.07 -25.97
N LEU A 406 1.46 -74.10 -24.73
CA LEU A 406 2.32 -75.14 -24.18
C LEU A 406 1.52 -76.40 -23.81
N GLN A 407 0.33 -76.25 -23.23
CA GLN A 407 -0.56 -77.35 -22.88
C GLN A 407 -1.04 -78.09 -24.14
N THR A 408 -1.54 -77.38 -25.15
CA THR A 408 -1.96 -77.99 -26.43
C THR A 408 -0.82 -78.69 -27.15
N LYS A 409 0.41 -78.15 -27.09
CA LYS A 409 1.62 -78.86 -27.56
C LYS A 409 1.91 -80.12 -26.76
N LEU A 410 1.87 -80.06 -25.43
CA LEU A 410 2.11 -81.23 -24.57
C LEU A 410 1.10 -82.36 -24.84
N GLU A 411 -0.18 -82.02 -24.95
CA GLU A 411 -1.27 -82.96 -25.28
C GLU A 411 -1.04 -83.61 -26.65
N SER A 412 -0.63 -82.84 -27.67
CA SER A 412 -0.29 -83.38 -29.00
C SER A 412 0.93 -84.32 -28.99
N ILE A 413 1.95 -84.01 -28.17
CA ILE A 413 3.17 -84.83 -28.04
C ILE A 413 2.84 -86.15 -27.32
N LEU A 414 2.05 -86.10 -26.25
CA LEU A 414 1.59 -87.29 -25.52
C LEU A 414 0.80 -88.24 -26.43
N ALA A 415 -0.18 -87.70 -27.18
CA ALA A 415 -0.95 -88.47 -28.15
C ALA A 415 -0.06 -89.11 -29.24
N LEU A 416 0.95 -88.39 -29.73
CA LEU A 416 1.93 -88.92 -30.68
C LEU A 416 2.80 -90.04 -30.08
N THR A 417 3.24 -89.89 -28.82
CA THR A 417 4.05 -90.92 -28.15
C THR A 417 3.25 -92.18 -27.84
N ASP A 418 2.00 -92.05 -27.40
CA ASP A 418 1.12 -93.19 -27.13
C ASP A 418 0.78 -93.95 -28.42
N ALA A 419 0.50 -93.24 -29.51
CA ALA A 419 0.28 -93.84 -30.83
C ALA A 419 1.52 -94.60 -31.33
N ARG A 420 2.72 -94.01 -31.19
CA ARG A 420 3.99 -94.67 -31.55
C ARG A 420 4.28 -95.90 -30.67
N TRP A 421 4.01 -95.82 -29.36
CA TRP A 421 4.19 -96.93 -28.45
C TRP A 421 3.27 -98.10 -28.78
N GLY A 422 1.98 -97.82 -29.04
CA GLY A 422 1.03 -98.83 -29.50
C GLY A 422 1.43 -99.49 -30.83
N ALA A 423 1.94 -98.71 -31.79
CA ALA A 423 2.43 -99.24 -33.06
C ALA A 423 3.66 -100.17 -32.89
N ILE A 424 4.64 -99.78 -32.07
CA ILE A 424 5.81 -100.62 -31.75
C ILE A 424 5.36 -101.91 -31.05
N GLN A 425 4.44 -101.81 -30.08
CA GLN A 425 3.91 -102.98 -29.37
C GLN A 425 3.21 -103.95 -30.32
N ALA A 426 2.44 -103.44 -31.31
CA ALA A 426 1.82 -104.26 -32.34
C ALA A 426 2.85 -104.96 -33.25
N GLN A 427 3.90 -104.26 -33.69
CA GLN A 427 4.98 -104.84 -34.50
C GLN A 427 5.73 -105.96 -33.75
N VAL A 428 6.05 -105.76 -32.47
CA VAL A 428 6.70 -106.80 -31.64
C VAL A 428 5.83 -108.05 -31.51
N ILE A 429 4.51 -107.89 -31.36
CA ILE A 429 3.57 -109.02 -31.32
C ILE A 429 3.55 -109.77 -32.66
N GLN A 430 3.52 -109.06 -33.79
CA GLN A 430 3.56 -109.67 -35.13
C GLN A 430 4.87 -110.41 -35.39
N LEU A 431 6.02 -109.84 -35.04
CA LEU A 431 7.33 -110.48 -35.18
C LEU A 431 7.46 -111.74 -34.30
N CYS A 432 6.95 -111.70 -33.07
CA CYS A 432 6.90 -112.88 -32.20
C CYS A 432 6.03 -114.00 -32.80
N ALA A 433 4.89 -113.65 -33.41
CA ALA A 433 4.02 -114.62 -34.09
C ALA A 433 4.68 -115.23 -35.33
N ALA A 434 5.35 -114.42 -36.17
CA ALA A 434 6.07 -114.91 -37.35
C ALA A 434 7.23 -115.85 -36.98
N VAL A 435 8.01 -115.52 -35.95
CA VAL A 435 9.10 -116.39 -35.44
C VAL A 435 8.57 -117.69 -34.83
N ALA A 436 7.37 -117.68 -34.23
CA ALA A 436 6.71 -118.89 -33.75
C ALA A 436 6.26 -119.79 -34.93
N ALA A 437 5.65 -119.21 -35.97
CA ALA A 437 5.21 -119.93 -37.16
C ALA A 437 6.38 -120.59 -37.91
N GLY A 438 7.45 -119.85 -38.21
CA GLY A 438 8.61 -120.40 -38.93
C GLY A 438 9.34 -121.52 -38.18
N LYS A 439 9.33 -121.48 -36.84
CA LYS A 439 9.82 -122.61 -36.01
C LYS A 439 8.93 -123.85 -36.13
N GLN A 440 7.62 -123.68 -36.32
CA GLN A 440 6.66 -124.76 -36.43
C GLN A 440 6.75 -125.44 -37.81
N GLU A 441 6.98 -124.68 -38.89
CA GLU A 441 7.26 -125.21 -40.23
C GLU A 441 8.59 -125.99 -40.27
N ALA A 442 9.66 -125.45 -39.65
CA ALA A 442 10.95 -126.15 -39.56
C ALA A 442 10.82 -127.51 -38.84
N ALA A 443 10.03 -127.59 -37.77
CA ALA A 443 9.76 -128.84 -37.08
C ALA A 443 8.96 -129.85 -37.93
N ALA A 444 8.02 -129.38 -38.76
CA ALA A 444 7.27 -130.23 -39.69
C ALA A 444 8.16 -130.79 -40.81
N ALA A 445 9.05 -129.97 -41.39
CA ALA A 445 10.01 -130.41 -42.41
C ALA A 445 10.99 -131.47 -41.87
N GLN A 446 11.45 -131.31 -40.61
CA GLN A 446 12.35 -132.27 -39.98
C GLN A 446 11.68 -133.63 -39.70
N LEU A 447 10.39 -133.65 -39.34
CA LEU A 447 9.61 -134.88 -39.17
C LEU A 447 9.44 -135.66 -40.48
N LEU A 448 9.28 -134.98 -41.62
CA LEU A 448 9.21 -135.62 -42.95
C LEU A 448 10.53 -136.33 -43.32
N LEU A 449 11.67 -135.69 -43.07
CA LEU A 449 13.00 -136.29 -43.28
C LEU A 449 13.27 -137.49 -42.37
N GLU A 450 12.80 -137.46 -41.12
CA GLU A 450 12.86 -138.63 -40.24
C GLU A 450 11.94 -139.79 -40.65
N GLY A 451 10.88 -139.51 -41.42
CA GLY A 451 10.01 -140.52 -42.00
C GLY A 451 10.74 -141.32 -43.09
N THR A 452 11.23 -140.63 -44.12
CA THR A 452 11.92 -141.28 -45.26
C THR A 452 13.18 -142.04 -44.84
N ALA A 453 13.88 -141.57 -43.79
CA ALA A 453 15.02 -142.28 -43.21
C ALA A 453 14.63 -143.61 -42.51
N LYS A 454 13.39 -143.77 -42.03
CA LYS A 454 12.87 -145.03 -41.45
C LYS A 454 12.44 -146.00 -42.54
N ASP A 455 11.86 -145.51 -43.63
CA ASP A 455 11.48 -146.35 -44.78
C ASP A 455 12.71 -147.04 -45.39
N CYS A 456 13.81 -146.31 -45.61
CA CYS A 456 15.08 -146.89 -46.05
C CYS A 456 15.65 -147.97 -45.11
N LYS A 457 15.40 -147.88 -43.79
CA LYS A 457 15.79 -148.95 -42.85
C LYS A 457 14.94 -150.20 -43.03
N SER A 458 13.62 -150.06 -43.18
CA SER A 458 12.73 -151.21 -43.39
C SER A 458 13.10 -152.02 -44.64
N VAL A 459 13.53 -151.36 -45.73
CA VAL A 459 14.02 -152.02 -46.94
C VAL A 459 15.34 -152.77 -46.68
N SER A 460 16.23 -152.22 -45.85
CA SER A 460 17.46 -152.90 -45.44
C SER A 460 17.21 -154.09 -44.50
N GLU A 461 16.23 -154.00 -43.60
CA GLU A 461 15.87 -155.06 -42.66
C GLU A 461 15.23 -156.26 -43.39
N ASN A 462 14.33 -156.00 -44.35
CA ASN A 462 13.77 -157.03 -45.23
C ASN A 462 14.85 -157.77 -46.06
N LEU A 463 15.88 -157.06 -46.53
CA LEU A 463 17.05 -157.69 -47.19
C LEU A 463 17.85 -158.57 -46.23
N SER A 464 17.93 -158.21 -44.95
CA SER A 464 18.59 -159.02 -43.92
C SER A 464 17.80 -160.28 -43.54
N GLU A 465 16.46 -160.24 -43.47
CA GLU A 465 15.65 -161.47 -43.25
C GLU A 465 15.74 -162.43 -44.45
N LEU A 466 15.79 -161.90 -45.68
CA LEU A 466 16.03 -162.70 -46.87
C LEU A 466 17.44 -163.33 -46.83
N GLN A 467 18.43 -162.61 -46.30
CA GLN A 467 19.78 -163.13 -46.11
C GLN A 467 19.82 -164.18 -44.99
N ASP A 468 19.11 -163.99 -43.87
CA ASP A 468 19.11 -164.92 -42.72
C ASP A 468 18.28 -166.19 -42.94
N THR A 469 17.28 -166.14 -43.81
CA THR A 469 16.62 -167.35 -44.33
C THR A 469 17.55 -168.10 -45.30
N CYS A 470 18.29 -167.37 -46.15
CA CYS A 470 19.34 -167.97 -46.97
C CYS A 470 20.49 -168.56 -46.13
N THR A 471 20.96 -167.91 -45.05
CA THR A 471 22.04 -168.47 -44.20
C THR A 471 21.56 -169.66 -43.37
N LYS A 472 20.28 -169.79 -43.06
CA LYS A 472 19.71 -171.01 -42.46
C LYS A 472 19.67 -172.17 -43.44
N PHE A 473 19.13 -171.98 -44.64
CA PHE A 473 19.22 -173.00 -45.70
C PHE A 473 20.67 -173.31 -46.08
N GLU A 474 21.56 -172.33 -46.08
CA GLU A 474 22.99 -172.53 -46.30
C GLU A 474 23.68 -173.19 -45.10
N ALA A 475 23.20 -173.03 -43.86
CA ALA A 475 23.73 -173.74 -42.69
C ALA A 475 23.27 -175.20 -42.65
N GLU A 476 22.04 -175.50 -43.07
CA GLU A 476 21.56 -176.87 -43.27
C GLU A 476 22.32 -177.54 -44.44
N LEU A 477 22.42 -176.87 -45.59
CA LEU A 477 23.22 -177.34 -46.72
C LEU A 477 24.72 -177.39 -46.43
N ARG A 478 25.29 -176.53 -45.58
CA ARG A 478 26.69 -176.65 -45.10
C ARG A 478 26.84 -177.71 -44.04
N HIS A 479 25.82 -178.07 -43.26
CA HIS A 479 25.95 -179.25 -42.40
C HIS A 479 26.05 -180.54 -43.24
N GLU A 480 25.37 -180.60 -44.39
CA GLU A 480 25.56 -181.67 -45.37
C GLU A 480 26.84 -181.50 -46.23
N CYS A 481 27.22 -180.27 -46.58
CA CYS A 481 28.32 -179.95 -47.51
C CYS A 481 29.63 -179.48 -46.86
N GLU A 482 29.77 -179.38 -45.53
CA GLU A 482 31.09 -179.30 -44.88
C GLU A 482 31.77 -180.68 -44.80
N MET A 483 31.17 -181.67 -45.45
CA MET A 483 31.86 -182.82 -46.01
C MET A 483 32.56 -182.53 -47.37
N ILE A 484 32.19 -181.50 -48.18
CA ILE A 484 32.75 -181.13 -49.55
C ILE A 484 32.50 -179.60 -50.02
N PRO A 485 33.50 -178.67 -50.30
CA PRO A 485 33.34 -177.14 -50.15
C PRO A 485 33.41 -175.95 -51.29
N GLY A 486 32.58 -174.80 -51.26
CA GLY A 486 32.88 -173.24 -51.40
C GLY A 486 32.25 -172.02 -52.37
N ARG A 487 31.72 -170.74 -51.93
CA ARG A 487 31.86 -169.16 -52.36
C ARG A 487 30.74 -167.92 -52.78
N LEU A 488 30.86 -166.51 -52.48
CA LEU A 488 30.49 -165.05 -53.15
C LEU A 488 29.53 -163.70 -52.64
N PRO A 489 29.16 -162.42 -53.26
CA PRO A 489 28.83 -160.93 -52.70
C PRO A 489 27.85 -159.69 -53.36
N ILE A 490 27.63 -158.31 -52.91
CA ILE A 490 27.15 -156.91 -53.64
C ILE A 490 26.87 -155.35 -52.99
N CYS A 491 25.99 -154.30 -53.42
CA CYS A 491 25.97 -152.66 -53.37
C CYS A 491 24.59 -151.71 -53.20
N PHE A 492 24.15 -150.32 -53.25
CA PHE A 492 24.36 -148.73 -53.57
C PHE A 492 23.25 -147.61 -52.97
N THR A 493 22.83 -146.21 -53.09
CA THR A 493 23.00 -144.66 -53.55
C THR A 493 21.78 -143.56 -53.11
N THR A 494 21.42 -142.16 -53.19
CA THR A 494 21.75 -140.60 -53.47
C THR A 494 20.61 -139.35 -53.29
N GLU A 495 20.79 -137.91 -53.35
CA GLU A 495 19.86 -136.63 -53.75
C GLU A 495 19.80 -134.98 -53.21
N PRO A 496 18.79 -133.91 -53.26
CA PRO A 496 18.88 -132.31 -53.47
C PRO A 496 18.00 -131.02 -52.74
N PRO A 497 18.02 -129.60 -53.08
CA PRO A 497 17.49 -128.26 -52.36
C PRO A 497 16.87 -126.81 -53.05
N GLN A 498 16.52 -125.58 -52.38
CA GLN A 498 15.89 -124.17 -52.92
C GLN A 498 16.02 -122.60 -52.26
N SER A 499 15.11 -121.49 -52.41
CA SER A 499 15.21 -119.86 -52.36
C SER A 499 13.99 -118.82 -51.83
N GLU A 500 13.64 -117.41 -51.79
CA GLU A 500 13.80 -115.82 -52.12
C GLU A 500 12.91 -114.69 -51.23
N GLU A 501 12.57 -113.28 -51.21
CA GLU A 501 12.87 -111.71 -51.48
C GLU A 501 11.81 -110.57 -50.80
N GLU A 502 11.52 -109.15 -50.73
CA GLU A 502 11.76 -107.60 -51.10
C GLU A 502 11.15 -106.39 -50.07
N THR A 503 10.79 -104.99 -50.03
CA THR A 503 10.49 -103.57 -50.74
C THR A 503 10.35 -102.13 -49.86
N SER A 504 10.08 -100.79 -50.29
CA SER A 504 9.85 -99.39 -49.49
C SER A 504 9.34 -97.90 -50.10
N GLN A 505 9.15 -96.66 -49.39
CA GLN A 505 8.56 -95.22 -49.82
C GLN A 505 8.85 -93.75 -49.04
N THR A 506 8.35 -92.46 -49.41
CA THR A 506 8.59 -90.96 -48.88
C THR A 506 7.55 -89.68 -49.10
N GLU A 507 7.75 -88.32 -48.69
CA GLU A 507 6.85 -86.98 -48.69
C GLU A 507 7.43 -85.42 -48.47
N GLU A 508 6.73 -84.19 -48.70
CA GLU A 508 7.12 -82.63 -48.73
C GLU A 508 6.04 -81.42 -48.28
N GLU A 509 5.96 -79.98 -48.30
CA GLU A 509 6.53 -78.54 -48.70
C GLU A 509 6.16 -77.19 -47.75
N GLU A 510 5.98 -75.77 -47.85
CA GLU A 510 5.64 -74.47 -48.71
C GLU A 510 5.99 -72.90 -48.17
N GLU A 511 5.43 -71.64 -48.54
CA GLU A 511 5.95 -70.13 -48.33
C GLU A 511 5.06 -68.70 -48.19
N ASN A 512 5.51 -67.35 -48.34
CA ASN A 512 4.75 -65.96 -48.09
C ASN A 512 5.25 -64.40 -48.44
N LEU A 513 4.56 -63.18 -48.15
CA LEU A 513 4.87 -61.68 -48.62
C LEU A 513 4.44 -60.24 -47.87
N ILE A 514 4.44 -58.95 -48.48
CA ILE A 514 4.38 -57.46 -47.95
C ILE A 514 3.43 -56.34 -48.66
N PRO A 515 3.00 -55.15 -48.05
CA PRO A 515 2.58 -53.87 -48.75
C PRO A 515 3.07 -52.44 -48.20
N GLU A 516 2.58 -51.30 -48.77
CA GLU A 516 3.16 -49.89 -48.74
C GLU A 516 2.56 -48.80 -47.77
N THR A 517 2.96 -47.51 -47.93
CA THR A 517 2.94 -46.42 -46.91
C THR A 517 1.79 -45.39 -46.96
N THR A 518 1.38 -44.86 -45.78
CA THR A 518 0.43 -43.72 -45.63
C THR A 518 0.98 -42.61 -44.72
N THR A 519 0.54 -41.35 -44.88
CA THR A 519 1.08 -40.23 -44.08
C THR A 519 0.48 -40.16 -42.67
N ARG A 520 1.30 -39.70 -41.72
CA ARG A 520 0.97 -39.65 -40.29
C ARG A 520 -0.18 -38.69 -39.92
N GLN A 521 -0.48 -37.72 -40.80
CA GLN A 521 -1.56 -36.76 -40.60
C GLN A 521 -2.91 -37.36 -40.99
N ASP A 522 -2.95 -38.12 -42.09
CA ASP A 522 -4.18 -38.75 -42.59
C ASP A 522 -4.71 -39.79 -41.59
N VAL A 523 -3.82 -40.62 -41.03
CA VAL A 523 -4.16 -41.59 -39.98
C VAL A 523 -4.72 -40.90 -38.73
N LEU A 524 -4.20 -39.73 -38.34
CA LEU A 524 -4.72 -38.95 -37.22
C LEU A 524 -6.12 -38.37 -37.50
N ASP A 525 -6.35 -37.87 -38.71
CA ASP A 525 -7.65 -37.32 -39.12
C ASP A 525 -8.69 -38.40 -39.47
N GLU A 526 -8.29 -39.64 -39.74
CA GLU A 526 -9.17 -40.82 -39.79
C GLU A 526 -9.50 -41.31 -38.37
N LEU A 527 -8.52 -41.45 -37.47
CA LEU A 527 -8.74 -41.80 -36.06
C LEU A 527 -9.67 -40.82 -35.34
N LEU A 528 -9.55 -39.51 -35.62
CA LEU A 528 -10.43 -38.47 -35.05
C LEU A 528 -11.86 -38.49 -35.59
N LYS A 529 -12.11 -39.15 -36.73
CA LYS A 529 -13.45 -39.35 -37.31
C LYS A 529 -14.02 -40.74 -37.01
N PHE A 530 -13.24 -41.62 -36.39
CA PHE A 530 -13.62 -43.01 -36.13
C PHE A 530 -14.83 -43.08 -35.16
N PRO A 531 -15.91 -43.82 -35.51
CA PRO A 531 -17.13 -43.85 -34.72
C PRO A 531 -16.97 -44.67 -33.43
N VAL A 532 -16.66 -43.97 -32.34
CA VAL A 532 -16.35 -44.55 -31.02
C VAL A 532 -17.57 -45.12 -30.26
N GLY A 533 -18.80 -44.87 -30.72
CA GLY A 533 -20.02 -44.98 -29.89
C GLY A 533 -21.14 -45.91 -30.37
N SER A 534 -20.87 -46.95 -31.17
CA SER A 534 -21.91 -47.87 -31.65
C SER A 534 -21.42 -49.30 -31.88
N ASP A 535 -22.05 -50.29 -31.25
CA ASP A 535 -21.78 -51.73 -31.46
C ASP A 535 -22.46 -52.29 -32.73
N VAL A 536 -22.30 -51.56 -33.83
CA VAL A 536 -22.70 -52.00 -35.18
C VAL A 536 -21.48 -52.60 -35.85
N GLY A 537 -21.56 -53.85 -36.30
CA GLY A 537 -20.42 -54.60 -36.83
C GLY A 537 -19.77 -53.92 -38.05
N PHE A 538 -18.56 -53.39 -37.87
CA PHE A 538 -17.81 -52.72 -38.93
C PHE A 538 -17.11 -53.72 -39.84
N THR A 539 -17.59 -53.85 -41.07
CA THR A 539 -16.84 -54.50 -42.16
C THR A 539 -15.65 -53.64 -42.56
N ALA A 540 -14.49 -54.26 -42.83
CA ALA A 540 -13.23 -53.56 -43.15
C ALA A 540 -13.32 -52.54 -44.30
N SER A 541 -14.29 -52.69 -45.22
CA SER A 541 -14.55 -51.75 -46.34
C SER A 541 -14.91 -50.31 -45.94
N ALA A 542 -15.13 -50.01 -44.66
CA ALA A 542 -15.41 -48.66 -44.15
C ALA A 542 -14.21 -48.01 -43.42
N LEU A 543 -13.07 -48.71 -43.34
CA LEU A 543 -11.80 -48.12 -42.92
C LEU A 543 -11.20 -47.33 -44.08
N GLY A 544 -10.69 -46.13 -43.79
CA GLY A 544 -9.88 -45.38 -44.75
C GLY A 544 -8.53 -46.04 -44.98
N THR A 545 -7.86 -45.68 -46.08
CA THR A 545 -6.59 -46.30 -46.49
C THR A 545 -5.48 -46.11 -45.45
N GLY A 546 -5.54 -45.03 -44.64
CA GLY A 546 -4.63 -44.81 -43.53
C GLY A 546 -4.79 -45.85 -42.43
N LEU A 547 -6.01 -46.04 -41.92
CA LEU A 547 -6.31 -47.03 -40.89
C LEU A 547 -5.94 -48.44 -41.35
N THR A 548 -6.24 -48.84 -42.59
CA THR A 548 -5.91 -50.18 -43.10
C THR A 548 -4.40 -50.43 -43.18
N SER A 549 -3.59 -49.40 -43.49
CA SER A 549 -2.12 -49.55 -43.58
C SER A 549 -1.42 -49.81 -42.23
N THR A 550 -2.11 -49.61 -41.10
CA THR A 550 -1.55 -49.86 -39.77
C THR A 550 -1.49 -51.34 -39.37
N GLY A 551 -2.22 -52.23 -40.06
CA GLY A 551 -2.34 -53.65 -39.70
C GLY A 551 -3.02 -53.93 -38.35
N LEU A 552 -3.59 -52.90 -37.69
CA LEU A 552 -4.20 -53.02 -36.37
C LEU A 552 -5.63 -53.59 -36.44
N GLU A 553 -5.96 -54.41 -35.45
CA GLU A 553 -7.33 -54.91 -35.25
C GLU A 553 -8.31 -53.77 -34.94
N VAL A 554 -9.58 -53.94 -35.33
CA VAL A 554 -10.62 -52.90 -35.22
C VAL A 554 -10.85 -52.45 -33.77
N GLU A 555 -10.61 -53.33 -32.79
CA GLU A 555 -10.70 -53.01 -31.36
C GLU A 555 -9.52 -52.17 -30.88
N LEU A 556 -8.29 -52.51 -31.29
CA LEU A 556 -7.10 -51.68 -31.04
C LEU A 556 -7.24 -50.29 -31.68
N LEU A 557 -7.76 -50.20 -32.91
CA LEU A 557 -8.07 -48.92 -33.56
C LEU A 557 -9.13 -48.12 -32.79
N ARG A 558 -10.16 -48.77 -32.23
CA ARG A 558 -11.17 -48.12 -31.38
C ARG A 558 -10.54 -47.53 -30.11
N CYS A 559 -9.67 -48.27 -29.45
CA CYS A 559 -8.95 -47.79 -28.26
C CYS A 559 -7.99 -46.64 -28.57
N VAL A 560 -7.24 -46.72 -29.68
CA VAL A 560 -6.36 -45.62 -30.13
C VAL A 560 -7.18 -44.37 -30.48
N ALA A 561 -8.31 -44.51 -31.18
CA ALA A 561 -9.21 -43.40 -31.48
C ALA A 561 -9.78 -42.75 -30.22
N GLN A 562 -10.23 -43.55 -29.23
CA GLN A 562 -10.67 -43.05 -27.92
C GLN A 562 -9.58 -42.23 -27.22
N CYS A 563 -8.35 -42.75 -27.15
CA CYS A 563 -7.21 -42.05 -26.56
C CYS A 563 -6.87 -40.74 -27.30
N VAL A 564 -6.86 -40.73 -28.63
CA VAL A 564 -6.57 -39.53 -29.44
C VAL A 564 -7.67 -38.47 -29.26
N ILE A 565 -8.94 -38.86 -29.22
CA ILE A 565 -10.07 -37.96 -28.97
C ILE A 565 -10.03 -37.41 -27.54
N ALA A 566 -9.71 -38.24 -26.55
CA ALA A 566 -9.56 -37.82 -25.16
C ALA A 566 -8.40 -36.82 -24.99
N MET A 567 -7.23 -37.10 -25.58
CA MET A 567 -6.09 -36.18 -25.57
C MET A 567 -6.40 -34.87 -26.28
N LYS A 568 -7.10 -34.89 -27.43
CA LYS A 568 -7.52 -33.66 -28.13
C LYS A 568 -8.51 -32.83 -27.30
N LYS A 569 -9.46 -33.48 -26.62
CA LYS A 569 -10.39 -32.81 -25.70
C LYS A 569 -9.67 -32.21 -24.49
N GLN A 570 -8.72 -32.94 -23.90
CA GLN A 570 -7.91 -32.43 -22.79
C GLN A 570 -7.01 -31.27 -23.21
N GLY A 571 -6.45 -31.30 -24.42
CA GLY A 571 -5.70 -30.18 -24.99
C GLY A 571 -6.55 -28.92 -25.14
N LEU A 572 -7.78 -29.04 -25.64
CA LEU A 572 -8.72 -27.91 -25.77
C LEU A 572 -9.16 -27.37 -24.40
N ASP A 573 -9.46 -28.24 -23.42
CA ASP A 573 -9.79 -27.85 -22.05
C ASP A 573 -8.64 -27.10 -21.34
N VAL A 574 -7.39 -27.53 -21.57
CA VAL A 574 -6.19 -26.81 -21.09
C VAL A 574 -6.00 -25.48 -21.82
N GLU A 575 -6.27 -25.41 -23.13
CA GLU A 575 -6.19 -24.16 -23.89
C GLU A 575 -7.26 -23.15 -23.47
N GLU A 576 -8.51 -23.60 -23.23
CA GLU A 576 -9.57 -22.75 -22.68
C GLU A 576 -9.23 -22.25 -21.27
N LYS A 577 -8.69 -23.12 -20.40
CA LYS A 577 -8.20 -22.71 -19.06
C LYS A 577 -7.05 -21.73 -19.15
N TYR A 578 -6.14 -21.88 -20.10
CA TYR A 578 -5.05 -20.93 -20.33
C TYR A 578 -5.57 -19.58 -20.84
N ARG A 579 -6.53 -19.56 -21.79
CA ARG A 579 -7.18 -18.32 -22.24
C ARG A 579 -7.95 -17.63 -21.11
N ALA A 580 -8.71 -18.38 -20.31
CA ALA A 580 -9.45 -17.84 -19.17
C ALA A 580 -8.53 -17.31 -18.05
N TRP A 581 -7.42 -18.01 -17.76
CA TRP A 581 -6.37 -17.51 -16.87
C TRP A 581 -5.73 -16.25 -17.42
N LYS A 582 -5.38 -16.21 -18.72
CA LYS A 582 -4.81 -15.01 -19.34
C LYS A 582 -5.77 -13.84 -19.27
N CYS A 583 -7.04 -13.98 -19.66
CA CYS A 583 -8.02 -12.90 -19.54
C CYS A 583 -8.14 -12.37 -18.10
N ARG A 584 -8.12 -13.27 -17.09
CA ARG A 584 -8.10 -12.82 -15.68
C ARG A 584 -6.80 -12.11 -15.30
N MET A 585 -5.64 -12.55 -15.77
CA MET A 585 -4.38 -11.84 -15.52
C MET A 585 -4.36 -10.48 -16.22
N ASP A 586 -4.89 -10.39 -17.44
CA ASP A 586 -5.03 -9.13 -18.18
C ASP A 586 -6.03 -8.18 -17.46
N GLU A 587 -7.10 -8.71 -16.84
CA GLU A 587 -8.06 -7.97 -15.99
C GLU A 587 -7.42 -7.52 -14.64
N GLU A 588 -6.71 -8.40 -13.95
CA GLU A 588 -6.02 -8.11 -12.68
C GLU A 588 -4.88 -7.10 -12.89
N LEU A 589 -4.16 -7.17 -14.01
CA LEU A 589 -3.17 -6.17 -14.42
C LEU A 589 -3.83 -4.85 -14.83
N ALA A 590 -4.99 -4.87 -15.49
CA ALA A 590 -5.72 -3.64 -15.81
C ALA A 590 -6.23 -2.93 -14.55
N ALA A 591 -6.70 -3.69 -13.55
CA ALA A 591 -7.08 -3.15 -12.24
C ALA A 591 -5.87 -2.58 -11.47
N ALA A 592 -4.76 -3.32 -11.41
CA ALA A 592 -3.53 -2.88 -10.74
C ALA A 592 -2.76 -1.75 -11.44
N ASN A 593 -3.23 -1.27 -12.59
CA ASN A 593 -2.76 -0.05 -13.27
C ASN A 593 -3.83 1.08 -13.24
N ALA A 594 -4.93 0.90 -12.52
CA ALA A 594 -5.99 1.90 -12.32
C ALA A 594 -5.98 2.53 -10.91
N ASP A 595 -5.33 1.88 -9.94
CA ASP A 595 -4.93 2.43 -8.64
C ASP A 595 -3.55 3.12 -8.71
#